data_AF-A0A9E7H8S2-F1
#
_entry.id   AF-A0A9E7H8S2-F1
#
_cell.length_a   1.000
_cell.length_b   1.000
_cell.length_c   1.000
_cell.angle_alpha   90.00
_cell.angle_beta   90.00
_cell.angle_gamma   90.00
#
_symmetry.space_group_name_H-M   'P 1'
#
loop_
_entity.id
_entity.type
_entity.pdbx_description
1 polymer ?
#
loop_
_entity_poly.entity_id
_entity_poly.type
_entity_poly.pdbx_seq_one_letter_code
_entity_poly.pdbx_strand_id
1 'polypeptide(L)'
;MALLFVPFLLLLMLHWSNAQPSPGYYPSYRFRPLRGFYRGFNNLWGPEHQTVSGDQSSVTIWLDRNSGSGFKSIRPFRNGYFGTSIKLQPGYTAGVITAFYLSNNQAHPGFHDEVDIEFLGTTPGKPYILQTNVYVRGSGDGRIIGRR
;
A
#
# COMPACT_ATOMS: atom_id res chain seq x y z
N MET A 1 53.67 16.01 -1.79
CA MET A 1 52.88 14.87 -2.33
C MET A 1 51.60 14.63 -1.51
N ALA A 2 50.79 15.66 -1.25
CA ALA A 2 49.60 15.54 -0.39
C ALA A 2 48.43 16.45 -0.84
N LEU A 3 48.45 16.98 -2.06
CA LEU A 3 47.46 17.96 -2.55
C LEU A 3 46.53 17.42 -3.65
N LEU A 4 46.65 16.14 -4.01
CA LEU A 4 45.81 15.50 -5.05
C LEU A 4 44.67 14.62 -4.50
N PHE A 5 44.55 14.46 -3.17
CA PHE A 5 43.54 13.58 -2.56
C PHE A 5 42.16 14.24 -2.35
N VAL A 6 42.10 15.57 -2.28
CA VAL A 6 40.86 16.32 -2.01
C VAL A 6 39.85 16.27 -3.17
N PRO A 7 40.23 16.43 -4.46
CA PRO A 7 39.25 16.40 -5.54
C PRO A 7 38.69 15.00 -5.80
N PHE A 8 39.41 13.93 -5.42
CA PHE A 8 38.95 12.54 -5.55
C PHE A 8 37.86 12.21 -4.51
N LEU A 9 37.96 12.78 -3.29
CA LEU A 9 36.95 12.62 -2.24
C LEU A 9 35.62 13.32 -2.61
N LEU A 10 35.70 14.48 -3.28
CA LEU A 10 34.53 15.24 -3.75
C LEU A 10 33.81 14.49 -4.89
N LEU A 11 34.55 13.79 -5.75
CA LEU A 11 33.99 12.95 -6.82
C LEU A 11 33.31 11.69 -6.28
N LEU A 12 33.78 11.15 -5.14
CA LEU A 12 33.14 10.03 -4.45
C LEU A 12 31.80 10.41 -3.79
N MET A 13 31.65 11.66 -3.35
CA MET A 13 30.40 12.19 -2.77
C MET A 13 29.30 12.43 -3.82
N LEU A 14 29.64 12.39 -5.12
CA LEU A 14 28.69 12.45 -6.23
C LEU A 14 28.09 11.07 -6.59
N HIS A 15 28.35 10.03 -5.79
CA HIS A 15 27.66 8.74 -5.89
C HIS A 15 26.18 8.88 -5.49
N TRP A 16 25.38 9.26 -6.48
CA TRP A 16 23.99 8.88 -6.74
C TRP A 16 23.11 8.65 -5.50
N SER A 17 22.73 9.74 -4.84
CA SER A 17 21.36 9.81 -4.32
C SER A 17 20.41 9.82 -5.52
N ASN A 18 19.91 8.63 -5.92
CA ASN A 18 18.80 8.47 -6.87
C ASN A 18 17.49 8.98 -6.25
N ALA A 19 17.45 10.25 -5.84
CA ALA A 19 16.22 10.90 -5.41
C ALA A 19 15.34 11.13 -6.64
N GLN A 20 14.09 10.68 -6.59
CA GLN A 20 13.13 11.03 -7.63
C GLN A 20 12.97 12.56 -7.67
N PRO A 21 12.89 13.18 -8.87
CA PRO A 21 12.64 14.61 -8.98
C PRO A 21 11.28 14.97 -8.40
N SER A 22 11.12 16.23 -7.95
CA SER A 22 9.82 16.72 -7.48
C SER A 22 8.77 16.57 -8.59
N PRO A 23 7.55 16.07 -8.28
CA PRO A 23 6.47 16.01 -9.25
C PRO A 23 5.88 17.38 -9.60
N GLY A 24 6.27 18.48 -8.92
CA GLY A 24 5.74 19.83 -9.14
C GLY A 24 4.32 20.05 -8.62
N TYR A 25 3.57 18.98 -8.37
CA TYR A 25 2.24 19.00 -7.77
C TYR A 25 2.06 17.82 -6.81
N TYR A 26 1.46 18.08 -5.65
CA TYR A 26 1.28 17.09 -4.57
C TYR A 26 -0.21 16.93 -4.26
N PRO A 27 -0.91 15.97 -4.91
CA PRO A 27 -2.35 15.77 -4.72
C PRO A 27 -2.75 15.57 -3.25
N SER A 28 -1.92 14.88 -2.46
CA SER A 28 -2.17 14.63 -1.05
C SER A 28 -2.31 15.90 -0.19
N TYR A 29 -1.72 17.03 -0.61
CA TYR A 29 -1.88 18.32 0.09
C TYR A 29 -3.20 19.03 -0.22
N ARG A 30 -3.92 18.57 -1.25
CA ARG A 30 -5.21 19.16 -1.67
C ARG A 30 -6.40 18.50 -1.00
N PHE A 31 -6.22 17.29 -0.47
CA PHE A 31 -7.27 16.52 0.21
C PHE A 31 -6.95 16.39 1.69
N ARG A 32 -7.94 16.66 2.54
CA ARG A 32 -7.81 16.44 3.98
C ARG A 32 -8.02 14.96 4.30
N PRO A 33 -7.22 14.36 5.20
CA PRO A 33 -7.49 13.03 5.71
C PRO A 33 -8.90 12.94 6.31
N LEU A 34 -9.49 11.76 6.23
CA LEU A 34 -10.77 11.48 6.86
C LEU A 34 -10.68 11.74 8.38
N ARG A 35 -11.64 12.47 8.93
CA ARG A 35 -11.72 12.77 10.37
C ARG A 35 -12.33 11.59 11.14
N GLY A 36 -11.53 10.55 11.33
CA GLY A 36 -11.90 9.35 12.08
C GLY A 36 -12.20 8.15 11.18
N PHE A 37 -11.50 7.05 11.43
CA PHE A 37 -11.60 5.79 10.70
C PHE A 37 -13.05 5.31 10.53
N TYR A 38 -13.82 5.27 11.62
CA TYR A 38 -15.20 4.78 11.61
C TYR A 38 -16.21 5.66 10.86
N ARG A 39 -15.80 6.85 10.38
CA ARG A 39 -16.64 7.65 9.47
C ARG A 39 -16.62 7.14 8.03
N GLY A 40 -15.59 6.40 7.66
CA GLY A 40 -15.36 5.97 6.28
C GLY A 40 -15.26 4.47 6.13
N PHE A 41 -14.87 3.76 7.19
CA PHE A 41 -14.55 2.34 7.13
C PHE A 41 -15.14 1.57 8.32
N ASN A 42 -15.43 0.29 8.09
CA ASN A 42 -15.76 -0.70 9.11
C ASN A 42 -14.79 -1.89 9.00
N ASN A 43 -14.59 -2.64 10.09
CA ASN A 43 -13.95 -3.94 9.99
C ASN A 43 -14.77 -4.84 9.05
N LEU A 44 -14.07 -5.58 8.19
CA LEU A 44 -14.67 -6.54 7.25
C LEU A 44 -14.55 -7.96 7.81
N TRP A 45 -13.40 -8.30 8.39
CA TRP A 45 -13.11 -9.59 9.01
C TRP A 45 -11.94 -9.47 9.99
N GLY A 46 -11.78 -10.44 10.90
CA GLY A 46 -10.73 -10.47 11.92
C GLY A 46 -10.76 -9.24 12.85
N PRO A 47 -11.89 -8.92 13.51
CA PRO A 47 -11.99 -7.77 14.40
C PRO A 47 -11.05 -7.87 15.61
N GLU A 48 -10.71 -9.08 16.04
CA GLU A 48 -9.73 -9.36 17.10
C GLU A 48 -8.29 -9.01 16.69
N HIS A 49 -8.05 -8.84 15.38
CA HIS A 49 -6.78 -8.43 14.76
C HIS A 49 -6.80 -6.98 14.23
N GLN A 50 -7.66 -6.13 14.81
CA GLN A 50 -7.75 -4.71 14.47
C GLN A 50 -7.80 -3.81 15.71
N THR A 51 -7.01 -2.73 15.70
CA THR A 51 -7.14 -1.64 16.68
C THR A 51 -7.19 -0.29 15.98
N VAL A 52 -7.96 0.64 16.52
CA VAL A 52 -8.08 2.01 16.03
C VAL A 52 -7.58 2.94 17.12
N SER A 53 -6.75 3.92 16.77
CA SER A 53 -6.21 4.89 17.72
C SER A 53 -7.32 5.68 18.42
N GLY A 54 -7.03 6.23 19.60
CA GLY A 54 -8.05 6.97 20.38
C GLY A 54 -8.63 8.19 19.65
N ASP A 55 -7.83 8.87 18.83
CA ASP A 55 -8.24 9.97 17.95
C ASP A 55 -8.85 9.49 16.61
N GLN A 56 -8.88 8.17 16.41
CA GLN A 56 -9.33 7.48 15.20
C GLN A 56 -8.59 7.90 13.92
N SER A 57 -7.41 8.51 14.02
CA SER A 57 -6.61 8.91 12.85
C SER A 57 -5.85 7.75 12.22
N SER A 58 -5.68 6.64 12.94
CA SER A 58 -4.89 5.49 12.53
C SER A 58 -5.58 4.18 12.85
N VAL A 59 -5.37 3.19 11.98
CA VAL A 59 -5.78 1.80 12.19
C VAL A 59 -4.54 0.91 12.13
N THR A 60 -4.46 -0.06 13.05
CA THR A 60 -3.48 -1.13 13.03
C THR A 60 -4.21 -2.44 12.80
N ILE A 61 -3.83 -3.16 11.75
CA ILE A 61 -4.25 -4.54 11.50
C ILE A 61 -3.02 -5.44 11.50
N TRP A 62 -3.19 -6.69 11.91
CA TRP A 62 -2.08 -7.64 11.93
C TRP A 62 -2.53 -9.05 11.53
N LEU A 63 -1.54 -9.91 11.33
CA LEU A 63 -1.71 -11.32 10.97
C LEU A 63 -0.89 -12.16 11.94
N ASP A 64 -1.50 -13.22 12.44
CA ASP A 64 -0.80 -14.32 13.08
C ASP A 64 -1.34 -15.66 12.56
N ARG A 65 -0.97 -16.76 13.21
CA ARG A 65 -1.40 -18.11 12.81
C ARG A 65 -2.90 -18.37 12.94
N ASN A 66 -3.63 -17.56 13.72
CA ASN A 66 -5.05 -17.74 13.99
C ASN A 66 -5.89 -17.00 12.95
N SER A 67 -5.53 -15.76 12.65
CA SER A 67 -6.27 -14.89 11.73
C SER A 67 -5.42 -13.73 11.23
N GLY A 68 -5.84 -13.14 10.11
CA GLY A 68 -5.46 -11.80 9.69
C GLY A 68 -6.57 -10.78 10.00
N SER A 69 -6.57 -9.65 9.31
CA SER A 69 -7.67 -8.70 9.40
C SER A 69 -7.81 -7.87 8.13
N GLY A 70 -8.99 -7.29 7.95
CA GLY A 70 -9.26 -6.36 6.87
C GLY A 70 -10.40 -5.42 7.21
N PHE A 71 -10.42 -4.26 6.56
CA PHE A 71 -11.49 -3.28 6.68
C PHE A 71 -12.00 -2.87 5.29
N LYS A 72 -13.22 -2.34 5.26
CA LYS A 72 -13.91 -1.97 4.02
C LYS A 72 -14.58 -0.60 4.17
N SER A 73 -14.64 0.16 3.09
CA SER A 73 -15.39 1.42 3.08
C SER A 73 -16.88 1.18 3.36
N ILE A 74 -17.50 2.11 4.09
CA ILE A 74 -18.93 2.05 4.45
C ILE A 74 -19.81 2.20 3.20
N ARG A 75 -19.33 2.93 2.20
CA ARG A 75 -20.04 3.20 0.95
C ARG A 75 -19.24 2.73 -0.27
N PRO A 76 -19.92 2.29 -1.34
CA PRO A 76 -19.30 2.16 -2.65
C PRO A 76 -19.08 3.55 -3.27
N PHE A 77 -18.17 3.63 -4.24
CA PHE A 77 -17.84 4.87 -4.94
C PHE A 77 -17.91 4.65 -6.44
N ARG A 78 -18.31 5.70 -7.18
CA ARG A 78 -18.26 5.71 -8.65
C ARG A 78 -16.91 6.20 -9.19
N ASN A 79 -16.26 7.12 -8.46
CA ASN A 79 -14.96 7.70 -8.75
C ASN A 79 -14.43 8.40 -7.48
N GLY A 80 -13.13 8.71 -7.43
CA GLY A 80 -12.54 9.45 -6.33
C GLY A 80 -11.01 9.38 -6.29
N TYR A 81 -10.43 10.17 -5.38
CA TYR A 81 -9.04 10.02 -4.95
C TYR A 81 -9.02 9.25 -3.64
N PHE A 82 -8.47 8.04 -3.65
CA PHE A 82 -8.36 7.16 -2.49
C PHE A 82 -6.89 7.07 -2.09
N GLY A 83 -6.59 7.49 -0.87
CA GLY A 83 -5.22 7.52 -0.39
C GLY A 83 -5.16 7.32 1.12
N THR A 84 -4.05 6.75 1.56
CA THR A 84 -3.74 6.53 2.98
C THR A 84 -2.23 6.50 3.17
N SER A 85 -1.77 6.82 4.37
CA SER A 85 -0.38 6.64 4.76
C SER A 85 -0.21 5.24 5.34
N ILE A 86 0.76 4.47 4.84
CA ILE A 86 0.97 3.08 5.22
C ILE A 86 2.39 2.92 5.77
N LYS A 87 2.50 2.23 6.91
CA LYS A 87 3.78 1.77 7.47
C LYS A 87 3.76 0.25 7.52
N LEU A 88 4.76 -0.37 6.89
CA LEU A 88 4.87 -1.84 6.80
C LEU A 88 5.64 -2.42 7.99
N GLN A 89 5.41 -3.71 8.24
CA GLN A 89 6.12 -4.46 9.26
C GLN A 89 7.61 -4.62 8.88
N PRO A 90 8.56 -4.35 9.78
CA PRO A 90 9.98 -4.60 9.53
C PRO A 90 10.35 -6.08 9.71
N GLY A 91 11.52 -6.48 9.21
CA GLY A 91 12.09 -7.81 9.43
C GLY A 91 11.63 -8.84 8.39
N TYR A 92 11.32 -10.05 8.86
CA TYR A 92 10.88 -11.15 8.00
C TYR A 92 9.37 -11.09 7.79
N THR A 93 8.94 -10.86 6.55
CA THR A 93 7.52 -10.81 6.15
C THR A 93 7.22 -11.64 4.91
N ALA A 94 8.16 -12.48 4.46
CA ALA A 94 7.99 -13.31 3.27
C ALA A 94 6.70 -14.16 3.35
N GLY A 95 5.91 -14.12 2.28
CA GLY A 95 4.61 -14.81 2.19
C GLY A 95 3.41 -14.01 2.73
N VAL A 96 3.63 -12.82 3.30
CA VAL A 96 2.55 -11.92 3.75
C VAL A 96 2.37 -10.79 2.75
N ILE A 97 1.11 -10.46 2.45
CA ILE A 97 0.74 -9.30 1.62
C ILE A 97 -0.01 -8.30 2.49
N THR A 98 0.40 -7.03 2.43
CA THR A 98 -0.42 -5.90 2.90
C THR A 98 -1.03 -5.23 1.68
N ALA A 99 -2.35 -5.09 1.61
CA ALA A 99 -3.04 -4.58 0.43
C ALA A 99 -3.90 -3.35 0.73
N PHE A 100 -3.97 -2.44 -0.24
CA PHE A 100 -4.93 -1.34 -0.28
C PHE A 100 -5.52 -1.27 -1.70
N TYR A 101 -6.81 -1.55 -1.84
CA TYR A 101 -7.41 -1.80 -3.15
C TYR A 101 -8.86 -1.34 -3.23
N LEU A 102 -9.35 -1.25 -4.46
CA LEU A 102 -10.76 -1.04 -4.80
C LEU A 102 -11.27 -2.31 -5.46
N SER A 103 -12.43 -2.83 -5.06
CA SER A 103 -13.01 -4.01 -5.69
C SER A 103 -14.53 -3.99 -5.62
N ASN A 104 -15.18 -4.53 -6.65
CA ASN A 104 -16.62 -4.80 -6.64
C ASN A 104 -16.95 -6.30 -6.57
N ASN A 105 -15.98 -7.16 -6.19
CA ASN A 105 -16.12 -8.62 -6.11
C ASN A 105 -17.28 -9.11 -5.24
N GLN A 106 -17.54 -8.44 -4.10
CA GLN A 106 -18.71 -8.79 -3.27
C GLN A 106 -20.06 -8.56 -3.98
N ALA A 107 -20.14 -7.66 -4.95
CA ALA A 107 -21.34 -7.40 -5.73
C ALA A 107 -21.39 -8.21 -7.03
N HIS A 108 -20.22 -8.51 -7.62
CA HIS A 108 -20.09 -9.24 -8.88
C HIS A 108 -19.08 -10.40 -8.77
N PRO A 109 -19.36 -11.46 -7.99
CA PRO A 109 -18.41 -12.54 -7.78
C PRO A 109 -18.02 -13.23 -9.09
N GLY A 110 -16.72 -13.31 -9.37
CA GLY A 110 -16.20 -13.95 -10.59
C GLY A 110 -16.30 -13.11 -11.87
N PHE A 111 -16.78 -11.87 -11.76
CA PHE A 111 -16.95 -10.93 -12.88
C PHE A 111 -16.68 -9.49 -12.45
N HIS A 112 -15.75 -9.30 -11.52
CA HIS A 112 -15.52 -8.03 -10.87
C HIS A 112 -14.46 -7.18 -11.55
N ASP A 113 -14.46 -5.91 -11.18
CA ASP A 113 -13.39 -4.97 -11.45
C ASP A 113 -12.63 -4.70 -10.15
N GLU A 114 -11.30 -4.55 -10.25
CA GLU A 114 -10.43 -4.34 -9.10
C GLU A 114 -9.17 -3.57 -9.47
N VAL A 115 -8.66 -2.76 -8.54
CA VAL A 115 -7.45 -1.96 -8.69
C VAL A 115 -6.64 -2.05 -7.41
N ASP A 116 -5.42 -2.56 -7.52
CA ASP A 116 -4.64 -3.02 -6.37
C ASP A 116 -3.37 -2.21 -6.13
N ILE A 117 -3.05 -2.07 -4.84
CA ILE A 117 -1.72 -1.75 -4.33
C ILE A 117 -1.37 -2.83 -3.31
N GLU A 118 -0.39 -3.67 -3.64
CA GLU A 118 0.03 -4.81 -2.83
C GLU A 118 1.51 -4.67 -2.44
N PHE A 119 1.79 -4.69 -1.15
CA PHE A 119 3.15 -4.76 -0.63
C PHE A 119 3.49 -6.22 -0.39
N LEU A 120 4.33 -6.78 -1.26
CA LEU A 120 4.78 -8.16 -1.17
C LEU A 120 5.87 -8.25 -0.11
N GLY A 121 5.59 -9.01 0.95
CA GLY A 121 6.51 -9.22 2.05
C GLY A 121 7.83 -9.85 1.61
N THR A 122 8.87 -9.57 2.39
CA THR A 122 10.26 -9.80 1.99
C THR A 122 11.08 -10.42 3.13
N THR A 123 12.31 -10.79 2.84
CA THR A 123 13.27 -11.29 3.84
C THR A 123 14.19 -10.16 4.30
N PRO A 124 14.77 -10.23 5.51
CA PRO A 124 15.73 -9.24 5.98
C PRO A 124 16.84 -8.95 4.95
N GLY A 125 17.16 -7.68 4.75
CA GLY A 125 18.16 -7.23 3.77
C GLY A 125 17.68 -7.12 2.32
N LYS A 126 16.43 -7.54 2.01
CA LYS A 126 15.82 -7.32 0.69
C LYS A 126 14.75 -6.23 0.77
N PRO A 127 14.58 -5.42 -0.29
CA PRO A 127 13.51 -4.43 -0.33
C PRO A 127 12.14 -5.11 -0.44
N TYR A 128 11.10 -4.38 -0.05
CA TYR A 128 9.72 -4.71 -0.40
C TYR A 128 9.50 -4.54 -1.90
N ILE A 129 8.56 -5.30 -2.46
CA ILE A 129 8.03 -5.07 -3.80
C ILE A 129 6.65 -4.44 -3.66
N LEU A 130 6.44 -3.32 -4.36
CA LEU A 130 5.13 -2.73 -4.57
C LEU A 130 4.59 -3.26 -5.89
N GLN A 131 3.51 -4.03 -5.84
CA GLN A 131 2.77 -4.49 -7.00
C GLN A 131 1.51 -3.65 -7.18
N THR A 132 1.20 -3.29 -8.42
CA THR A 132 -0.06 -2.67 -8.81
C THR A 132 -0.73 -3.53 -9.85
N ASN A 133 -2.03 -3.72 -9.75
CA ASN A 133 -2.78 -4.54 -10.70
C ASN A 133 -4.14 -3.92 -11.04
N VAL A 134 -4.71 -4.34 -12.17
CA VAL A 134 -6.05 -3.96 -12.60
C VAL A 134 -6.77 -5.18 -13.16
N TYR A 135 -7.92 -5.48 -12.58
CA TYR A 135 -8.86 -6.47 -13.09
C TYR A 135 -10.09 -5.78 -13.67
N VAL A 136 -10.58 -6.30 -14.78
CA VAL A 136 -11.81 -5.84 -15.43
C VAL A 136 -12.63 -7.07 -15.77
N ARG A 137 -13.90 -7.09 -15.33
CA ARG A 137 -14.87 -8.14 -15.65
C ARG A 137 -14.37 -9.57 -15.39
N GLY A 138 -13.73 -9.81 -14.25
CA GLY A 138 -13.26 -11.13 -13.84
C GLY A 138 -11.98 -11.59 -14.56
N SER A 139 -11.19 -10.65 -15.13
CA SER A 139 -9.88 -10.96 -15.71
C SER A 139 -8.85 -11.49 -14.71
N GLY A 140 -9.17 -11.51 -13.41
CA GLY A 140 -8.34 -12.14 -12.38
C GLY A 140 -8.72 -13.58 -12.06
N ASP A 141 -9.95 -14.00 -12.40
CA ASP A 141 -10.53 -15.25 -11.93
C ASP A 141 -10.24 -16.45 -12.85
N GLY A 142 -9.20 -16.34 -13.68
CA GLY A 142 -8.72 -17.42 -14.54
C GLY A 142 -9.53 -17.70 -15.82
N ARG A 143 -10.67 -17.00 -16.05
CA ARG A 143 -11.47 -17.12 -17.29
C ARG A 143 -11.08 -16.14 -18.38
N ILE A 144 -10.62 -14.97 -17.99
CA ILE A 144 -10.14 -13.90 -18.87
C ILE A 144 -8.73 -13.58 -18.36
N ILE A 145 -7.73 -13.45 -19.23
CA ILE A 145 -6.37 -13.17 -18.78
C ILE A 145 -6.22 -11.66 -18.55
N GLY A 146 -6.26 -11.21 -17.30
CA GLY A 146 -5.64 -9.97 -16.86
C GLY A 146 -4.15 -10.22 -16.79
N ARG A 147 -3.38 -9.76 -17.79
CA ARG A 147 -1.96 -10.11 -17.88
C ARG A 147 -1.10 -9.31 -16.91
N ARG A 148 -0.39 -10.10 -16.08
CA ARG A 148 1.04 -10.08 -15.68
C ARG A 148 1.75 -8.74 -15.51
#